data_AF-A0A5Y3V802-F1
#
_entry.id   AF-A0A5Y3V802-F1
#
_cell.length_a   1.000
_cell.length_b   1.000
_cell.length_c   1.000
_cell.angle_alpha   90.00
_cell.angle_beta   90.00
_cell.angle_gamma   90.00
#
_symmetry.space_group_name_H-M   'P 1'
#
loop_
_entity.id
_entity.type
_entity.pdbx_description
1 polymer ?
#
loop_
_entity_poly.entity_id
_entity_poly.type
_entity_poly.pdbx_seq_one_letter_code
_entity_poly.pdbx_strand_id
1 'polypeptide(L)'
;MTKKTREIITDVFVRIDYYSDSATILYYTHDNRVLKRIHGPRNWRLNNPGNIDYSGTTDKQKGRIGKAFIPGWVDKNGVKYAAHTAAVFESYDAGCKAQVDLLRRKYKDCNISEMTHIYAPKKDHNDPDKYAEELLASTGISPTKKFGDMTDDEIEKIAYQMRVKEGYFSTKQYYVEEWVGTTNISVSDGTRSISNYPFKVMLGDKVYNWFTNTVGKLPVIFHTVDEMPIEIKTNNSLGEEEIVYKSIGGEQTKNICLIKNGYQFAASTLPDQPNPPREKEQPKKITYIVRTEDESLDSIAIRYDVSTSELAKDNGMKEDDEIYPGQSIFIYDKRGLPVDASESLPYKSGGPTYPVPVYPQISAWPPIKLEKVGGKNSGDAIGLIPVVPDESPWMVVAINELMKFHEADKLIIEDVTDYNSEVTNKKASMKTQAWCAAFANYCLHNSGYPMWVSPTIARDVRLSPDFVRIEKPVWGCIVYLSISHATFFYGYAKNIKGNFIGLGGNQTHTINFSPFSLSIASFYLPRQYVNEHRESKKIGSYDVKELNRLVLRK
;
A
#
# COMPACT_ATOMS: atom_id res chain seq x y z
N MET A 1 30.36 16.22 -34.24
CA MET A 1 29.48 15.78 -33.15
C MET A 1 28.86 14.46 -33.56
N THR A 2 29.35 13.35 -33.00
CA THR A 2 28.77 12.02 -33.21
C THR A 2 27.31 12.05 -32.77
N LYS A 3 26.39 11.77 -33.69
CA LYS A 3 24.96 11.60 -33.39
C LYS A 3 24.82 10.38 -32.47
N LYS A 4 24.89 10.59 -31.15
CA LYS A 4 24.48 9.57 -30.18
C LYS A 4 22.99 9.34 -30.39
N THR A 5 22.64 8.17 -30.90
CA THR A 5 21.28 7.63 -30.82
C THR A 5 20.93 7.55 -29.32
N ARG A 6 19.75 8.03 -28.93
CA ARG A 6 19.30 7.93 -27.53
C ARG A 6 19.12 6.45 -27.19
N GLU A 7 19.74 5.97 -26.11
CA GLU A 7 19.54 4.62 -25.62
C GLU A 7 18.11 4.46 -25.09
N ILE A 8 17.51 3.29 -25.33
CA ILE A 8 16.16 3.00 -24.87
C ILE A 8 16.25 2.51 -23.43
N ILE A 9 15.60 3.25 -22.52
CA ILE A 9 15.43 2.80 -21.13
C ILE A 9 14.39 1.69 -21.11
N THR A 10 14.79 0.53 -20.57
CA THR A 10 13.99 -0.69 -20.51
C THR A 10 13.28 -0.89 -19.17
N ASP A 11 13.52 -0.01 -18.18
CA ASP A 11 12.80 -0.01 -16.92
C ASP A 11 11.28 0.10 -17.13
N VAL A 12 10.55 -0.60 -16.28
CA VAL A 12 9.09 -0.53 -16.21
C VAL A 12 8.70 0.40 -15.07
N PHE A 13 7.92 1.41 -15.40
CA PHE A 13 7.45 2.43 -14.47
C PHE A 13 6.03 2.15 -13.99
N VAL A 14 5.73 2.47 -12.74
CA VAL A 14 4.41 2.21 -12.12
C VAL A 14 3.59 3.46 -11.90
N ARG A 15 4.24 4.63 -11.89
CA ARG A 15 3.62 5.91 -11.61
C ARG A 15 4.31 7.01 -12.41
N ILE A 16 3.56 8.05 -12.72
CA ILE A 16 4.08 9.29 -13.30
C ILE A 16 3.55 10.51 -12.57
N ASP A 17 4.35 11.57 -12.56
CA ASP A 17 3.90 12.94 -12.35
C ASP A 17 4.24 13.75 -13.60
N TYR A 18 3.25 14.42 -14.20
CA TYR A 18 3.42 15.19 -15.43
C TYR A 18 3.11 16.67 -15.19
N TYR A 19 4.04 17.53 -15.57
CA TYR A 19 3.95 18.98 -15.45
C TYR A 19 3.95 19.59 -16.86
N SER A 20 2.76 20.02 -17.31
CA SER A 20 2.57 20.56 -18.67
C SER A 20 3.41 21.79 -18.93
N ASP A 21 3.47 22.70 -17.96
CA ASP A 21 4.01 24.06 -18.12
C ASP A 21 5.52 24.05 -18.32
N SER A 22 6.20 23.05 -17.74
CA SER A 22 7.65 22.85 -17.86
C SER A 22 8.01 21.70 -18.81
N ALA A 23 7.05 21.10 -19.50
CA ALA A 23 7.23 19.90 -20.31
C ALA A 23 8.05 18.81 -19.59
N THR A 24 7.75 18.61 -18.30
CA THR A 24 8.48 17.71 -17.41
C THR A 24 7.63 16.50 -17.07
N ILE A 25 8.24 15.32 -17.05
CA ILE A 25 7.64 14.11 -16.52
C ILE A 25 8.62 13.42 -15.58
N LEU A 26 8.09 12.94 -14.46
CA LEU A 26 8.79 12.07 -13.52
C LEU A 26 8.19 10.69 -13.64
N TYR A 27 9.04 9.69 -13.87
CA TYR A 27 8.68 8.29 -13.91
C TYR A 27 9.21 7.59 -12.67
N TYR A 28 8.34 6.87 -11.96
CA TYR A 28 8.72 6.13 -10.77
C TYR A 28 8.74 4.64 -11.07
N THR A 29 9.85 3.99 -10.75
CA THR A 29 9.96 2.53 -10.76
C THR A 29 9.36 1.94 -9.48
N HIS A 30 9.22 0.62 -9.50
CA HIS A 30 8.80 -0.22 -8.38
C HIS A 30 9.67 -0.08 -7.12
N ASP A 31 10.93 0.29 -7.23
CA ASP A 31 11.86 0.51 -6.11
C ASP A 31 12.01 2.00 -5.73
N ASN A 32 11.10 2.84 -6.22
CA ASN A 32 11.05 4.30 -6.05
C ASN A 32 12.23 5.06 -6.68
N ARG A 33 13.01 4.46 -7.59
CA ARG A 33 13.93 5.25 -8.42
C ARG A 33 13.12 6.16 -9.34
N VAL A 34 13.64 7.35 -9.61
CA VAL A 34 12.95 8.35 -10.43
C VAL A 34 13.75 8.67 -11.67
N LEU A 35 13.15 8.45 -12.84
CA LEU A 35 13.65 8.99 -14.09
C LEU A 35 12.94 10.30 -14.39
N LYS A 36 13.71 11.37 -14.55
CA LYS A 36 13.20 12.69 -14.95
C LYS A 36 13.44 12.90 -16.44
N ARG A 37 12.40 13.29 -17.17
CA ARG A 37 12.50 13.76 -18.56
C ARG A 37 11.94 15.16 -18.71
N ILE A 38 12.70 16.04 -19.35
CA ILE A 38 12.31 17.43 -19.62
C ILE A 38 12.46 17.70 -21.12
N HIS A 39 11.50 18.41 -21.70
CA HIS A 39 11.51 18.78 -23.12
C HIS A 39 11.66 17.56 -24.05
N GLY A 40 12.30 17.72 -25.20
CA GLY A 40 12.38 16.69 -26.23
C GLY A 40 11.04 16.35 -26.91
N PRO A 41 11.06 15.38 -27.85
CA PRO A 41 9.86 14.90 -28.52
C PRO A 41 8.82 14.37 -27.50
N ARG A 42 7.56 14.80 -27.65
CA ARG A 42 6.48 14.45 -26.72
C ARG A 42 6.24 12.93 -26.68
N ASN A 43 6.18 12.28 -27.83
CA ASN A 43 6.01 10.82 -27.94
C ASN A 43 7.09 10.05 -27.18
N TRP A 44 8.36 10.47 -27.26
CA TRP A 44 9.44 9.93 -26.43
C TRP A 44 9.21 10.22 -24.95
N ARG A 45 8.96 11.50 -24.60
CA ARG A 45 8.81 11.93 -23.22
C ARG A 45 7.73 11.12 -22.50
N LEU A 46 6.66 10.74 -23.20
CA LEU A 46 5.51 10.03 -22.64
C LEU A 46 5.55 8.49 -22.79
N ASN A 47 6.66 7.90 -23.26
CA ASN A 47 6.70 6.48 -23.68
C ASN A 47 5.55 6.13 -24.64
N ASN A 48 5.14 7.08 -25.47
CA ASN A 48 3.97 6.99 -26.33
C ASN A 48 4.38 7.14 -27.81
N PRO A 49 5.08 6.14 -28.38
CA PRO A 49 5.60 6.18 -29.73
C PRO A 49 4.54 6.44 -30.80
N GLY A 50 3.30 6.00 -30.56
CA GLY A 50 2.18 6.16 -31.49
C GLY A 50 1.41 7.48 -31.36
N ASN A 51 1.87 8.45 -30.55
CA ASN A 51 1.12 9.70 -30.26
C ASN A 51 -0.35 9.43 -29.87
N ILE A 52 -0.57 8.37 -29.09
CA ILE A 52 -1.90 7.83 -28.81
C ILE A 52 -2.60 8.71 -27.76
N ASP A 53 -3.78 9.22 -28.09
CA ASP A 53 -4.64 9.92 -27.13
C ASP A 53 -5.14 9.01 -26.01
N TYR A 54 -5.35 9.56 -24.83
CA TYR A 54 -5.86 8.85 -23.67
C TYR A 54 -7.28 8.29 -23.94
N SER A 55 -7.46 6.99 -23.73
CA SER A 55 -8.76 6.31 -23.77
C SER A 55 -9.38 6.26 -22.38
N GLY A 56 -10.71 6.36 -22.24
CA GLY A 56 -11.37 6.13 -20.94
C GLY A 56 -11.13 4.74 -20.34
N THR A 57 -10.83 3.74 -21.16
CA THR A 57 -10.60 2.34 -20.74
C THR A 57 -9.16 1.89 -20.96
N THR A 58 -8.63 1.10 -20.01
CA THR A 58 -7.28 0.50 -20.06
C THR A 58 -7.18 -0.70 -20.99
N ASP A 59 -8.27 -1.42 -21.26
CA ASP A 59 -8.25 -2.60 -22.12
C ASP A 59 -7.79 -2.30 -23.55
N LYS A 60 -8.01 -1.05 -23.98
CA LYS A 60 -7.58 -0.53 -25.28
C LYS A 60 -6.14 0.01 -25.29
N GLN A 61 -5.51 0.11 -24.12
CA GLN A 61 -4.22 0.75 -23.86
C GLN A 61 -3.48 0.00 -22.73
N LYS A 62 -3.16 -1.26 -22.98
CA LYS A 62 -2.42 -2.10 -22.03
C LYS A 62 -1.05 -1.46 -21.72
N GLY A 63 -0.61 -1.54 -20.46
CA GLY A 63 0.62 -0.91 -19.98
C GLY A 63 0.55 0.61 -19.84
N ARG A 64 -0.64 1.23 -19.92
CA ARG A 64 -0.81 2.65 -19.64
C ARG A 64 -0.85 2.92 -18.14
N ILE A 65 0.04 3.79 -17.66
CA ILE A 65 0.15 4.18 -16.24
C ILE A 65 -0.29 5.61 -15.96
N GLY A 66 -0.56 6.41 -16.99
CA GLY A 66 -0.95 7.80 -16.77
C GLY A 66 -1.52 8.48 -18.00
N LYS A 67 -1.75 9.78 -17.81
CA LYS A 67 -2.27 10.69 -18.83
C LYS A 67 -1.53 12.02 -18.74
N ALA A 68 -1.25 12.63 -19.88
CA ALA A 68 -0.58 13.93 -19.97
C ALA A 68 -1.50 14.94 -20.65
N PHE A 69 -1.84 16.03 -19.96
CA PHE A 69 -2.61 17.11 -20.56
C PHE A 69 -1.71 17.91 -21.51
N ILE A 70 -2.15 18.04 -22.77
CA ILE A 70 -1.44 18.79 -23.80
C ILE A 70 -2.25 20.05 -24.06
N PRO A 71 -1.74 21.23 -23.66
CA PRO A 71 -2.45 22.48 -23.89
C PRO A 71 -2.58 22.74 -25.39
N GLY A 72 -3.68 23.36 -25.77
CA GLY A 72 -3.86 23.88 -27.11
C GLY A 72 -2.89 25.04 -27.37
N TRP A 73 -2.54 25.26 -28.62
CA TRP A 73 -1.64 26.34 -29.02
C TRP A 73 -2.04 26.88 -30.39
N VAL A 74 -1.52 28.05 -30.73
CA VAL A 74 -1.73 28.69 -32.04
C VAL A 74 -0.38 28.76 -32.74
N ASP A 75 -0.30 28.28 -33.97
CA ASP A 75 0.95 28.36 -34.73
C ASP A 75 1.23 29.77 -35.25
N LYS A 76 2.41 29.95 -35.84
CA LYS A 76 2.86 31.22 -36.44
C LYS A 76 1.95 31.73 -37.56
N ASN A 77 1.10 30.88 -38.13
CA ASN A 77 0.17 31.21 -39.20
C ASN A 77 -1.26 31.44 -38.67
N GLY A 78 -1.48 31.41 -37.35
CA GLY A 78 -2.79 31.60 -36.74
C GLY A 78 -3.65 30.33 -36.66
N VAL A 79 -3.11 29.16 -36.99
CA VAL A 79 -3.83 27.87 -36.91
C VAL A 79 -3.95 27.45 -35.46
N LYS A 80 -5.18 27.19 -35.00
CA LYS A 80 -5.47 26.77 -33.63
C LYS A 80 -5.48 25.26 -33.50
N TYR A 81 -4.63 24.75 -32.62
CA TYR A 81 -4.59 23.34 -32.21
C TYR A 81 -5.32 23.17 -30.88
N ALA A 82 -6.27 22.24 -30.82
CA ALA A 82 -7.06 21.99 -29.63
C ALA A 82 -6.23 21.30 -28.53
N ALA A 83 -6.56 21.61 -27.28
CA ALA A 83 -6.04 20.86 -26.14
C ALA A 83 -6.56 19.42 -26.18
N HIS A 84 -5.72 18.47 -25.79
CA HIS A 84 -6.09 17.06 -25.70
C HIS A 84 -5.33 16.39 -24.56
N THR A 85 -5.62 15.12 -24.30
CA THR A 85 -4.90 14.33 -23.28
C THR A 85 -4.26 13.14 -23.95
N ALA A 86 -2.94 13.02 -23.84
CA ALA A 86 -2.18 11.90 -24.37
C ALA A 86 -2.06 10.77 -23.33
N ALA A 87 -1.99 9.51 -23.80
CA ALA A 87 -1.66 8.38 -22.95
C ALA A 87 -0.17 8.39 -22.57
N VAL A 88 0.15 7.87 -21.38
CA VAL A 88 1.52 7.66 -20.90
C VAL A 88 1.70 6.18 -20.54
N PHE A 89 2.73 5.54 -21.09
CA PHE A 89 2.96 4.10 -20.93
C PHE A 89 4.11 3.79 -19.98
N GLU A 90 4.04 2.61 -19.37
CA GLU A 90 4.98 2.09 -18.37
C GLU A 90 6.37 1.83 -18.92
N SER A 91 6.50 1.64 -20.22
CA SER A 91 7.78 1.41 -20.89
C SER A 91 7.68 1.77 -22.38
N TYR A 92 8.84 1.85 -23.04
CA TYR A 92 8.90 1.94 -24.50
C TYR A 92 8.12 0.80 -25.16
N ASP A 93 8.37 -0.44 -24.74
CA ASP A 93 7.76 -1.64 -25.33
C ASP A 93 6.24 -1.66 -25.16
N ALA A 94 5.73 -1.24 -23.99
CA ALA A 94 4.30 -1.11 -23.75
C ALA A 94 3.66 -0.09 -24.70
N GLY A 95 4.31 1.05 -24.92
CA GLY A 95 3.87 2.05 -25.88
C GLY A 95 3.90 1.55 -27.33
N CYS A 96 4.95 0.82 -27.72
CA CYS A 96 5.08 0.19 -29.03
C CYS A 96 3.95 -0.82 -29.27
N LYS A 97 3.70 -1.69 -28.29
CA LYS A 97 2.60 -2.66 -28.34
C LYS A 97 1.25 -1.97 -28.45
N ALA A 98 1.01 -0.90 -27.68
CA ALA A 98 -0.23 -0.14 -27.76
C ALA A 98 -0.43 0.52 -29.13
N GLN A 99 0.65 0.93 -29.81
CA GLN A 99 0.59 1.45 -31.17
C GLN A 99 0.19 0.36 -32.17
N VAL A 100 0.81 -0.83 -32.10
CA VAL A 100 0.44 -1.98 -32.95
C VAL A 100 -1.01 -2.39 -32.71
N ASP A 101 -1.44 -2.50 -31.45
CA ASP A 101 -2.82 -2.83 -31.07
C ASP A 101 -3.81 -1.77 -31.59
N LEU A 102 -3.43 -0.49 -31.59
CA LEU A 102 -4.25 0.59 -32.17
C LEU A 102 -4.39 0.43 -33.68
N LEU A 103 -3.28 0.20 -34.39
CA LEU A 103 -3.27 -0.02 -35.85
C LEU A 103 -4.17 -1.19 -36.23
N ARG A 104 -4.00 -2.33 -35.54
CA ARG A 104 -4.79 -3.54 -35.77
C ARG A 104 -6.27 -3.37 -35.43
N ARG A 105 -6.62 -2.63 -34.37
CA ARG A 105 -8.01 -2.49 -33.91
C ARG A 105 -8.79 -1.40 -34.62
N LYS A 106 -8.20 -0.21 -34.78
CA LYS A 106 -8.90 0.98 -35.29
C LYS A 106 -8.86 1.05 -36.82
N TYR A 107 -7.79 0.57 -37.43
CA TYR A 107 -7.54 0.71 -38.87
C TYR A 107 -7.60 -0.63 -39.61
N LYS A 108 -8.20 -1.66 -39.01
CA LYS A 108 -8.27 -3.03 -39.55
C LYS A 108 -8.75 -3.11 -41.00
N ASP A 109 -9.72 -2.26 -41.35
CA ASP A 109 -10.37 -2.28 -42.67
C ASP A 109 -9.70 -1.34 -43.67
N CYS A 110 -8.67 -0.60 -43.24
CA CYS A 110 -7.91 0.37 -44.02
C CYS A 110 -6.64 -0.26 -44.60
N ASN A 111 -6.22 0.20 -45.77
CA ASN A 111 -4.81 0.12 -46.22
C ASN A 111 -3.97 1.29 -45.67
N ILE A 112 -2.68 1.36 -46.00
CA ILE A 112 -1.75 2.42 -45.50
C ILE A 112 -2.19 3.83 -45.94
N SER A 113 -2.67 4.00 -47.17
CA SER A 113 -3.13 5.30 -47.67
C SER A 113 -4.40 5.77 -46.95
N GLU A 114 -5.38 4.90 -46.78
CA GLU A 114 -6.61 5.21 -46.04
C GLU A 114 -6.33 5.50 -44.56
N MET A 115 -5.43 4.73 -43.94
CA MET A 115 -5.04 4.91 -42.54
C MET A 115 -4.38 6.28 -42.32
N THR A 116 -3.42 6.67 -43.17
CA THR A 116 -2.69 7.95 -43.02
C THR A 116 -3.61 9.17 -43.19
N HIS A 117 -4.62 9.09 -44.06
CA HIS A 117 -5.65 10.13 -44.19
C HIS A 117 -6.49 10.33 -42.92
N ILE A 118 -6.66 9.28 -42.11
CA ILE A 118 -7.38 9.34 -40.83
C ILE A 118 -6.42 9.70 -39.68
N TYR A 119 -5.20 9.17 -39.69
CA TYR A 119 -4.22 9.35 -38.63
C TYR A 119 -3.56 10.74 -38.64
N ALA A 120 -3.23 11.25 -39.83
CA ALA A 120 -2.58 12.54 -40.05
C ALA A 120 -3.35 13.33 -41.14
N PRO A 121 -4.57 13.81 -40.85
CA PRO A 121 -5.45 14.39 -41.87
C PRO A 121 -4.96 15.77 -42.34
N LYS A 122 -5.27 16.11 -43.60
CA LYS A 122 -4.92 17.41 -44.23
C LYS A 122 -5.45 18.62 -43.46
N LYS A 123 -6.61 18.50 -42.81
CA LYS A 123 -7.22 19.57 -42.00
C LYS A 123 -6.33 20.04 -40.84
N ASP A 124 -5.43 19.17 -40.37
CA ASP A 124 -4.47 19.49 -39.31
C ASP A 124 -3.11 19.92 -39.89
N HIS A 125 -3.09 20.29 -41.18
CA HIS A 125 -1.92 20.69 -41.97
C HIS A 125 -0.86 19.60 -42.16
N ASN A 126 -1.29 18.34 -42.17
CA ASN A 126 -0.45 17.21 -42.54
C ASN A 126 -0.50 16.93 -44.06
N ASP A 127 0.47 16.16 -44.54
CA ASP A 127 0.49 15.61 -45.91
C ASP A 127 0.34 14.08 -45.84
N PRO A 128 -0.90 13.55 -45.80
CA PRO A 128 -1.14 12.12 -45.66
C PRO A 128 -0.73 11.33 -46.90
N ASP A 129 -0.79 11.91 -48.10
CA ASP A 129 -0.38 11.26 -49.34
C ASP A 129 1.13 10.97 -49.31
N LYS A 130 1.93 12.00 -49.02
CA LYS A 130 3.38 11.85 -48.82
C LYS A 130 3.71 10.94 -47.64
N TYR A 131 2.90 10.95 -46.58
CA TYR A 131 3.05 9.99 -45.48
C TYR A 131 2.90 8.55 -45.99
N ALA A 132 1.82 8.25 -46.70
CA ALA A 132 1.57 6.92 -47.25
C ALA A 132 2.69 6.47 -48.18
N GLU A 133 3.13 7.34 -49.10
CA GLU A 133 4.23 7.05 -50.04
C GLU A 133 5.52 6.65 -49.31
N GLU A 134 5.92 7.42 -48.30
CA GLU A 134 7.13 7.14 -47.52
C GLU A 134 7.00 5.82 -46.72
N LEU A 135 5.82 5.51 -46.18
CA LEU A 135 5.59 4.24 -45.48
C LEU A 135 5.64 3.06 -46.46
N LEU A 136 4.99 3.15 -47.62
CA LEU A 136 4.99 2.09 -48.63
C LEU A 136 6.41 1.83 -49.13
N ALA A 137 7.17 2.89 -49.45
CA ALA A 137 8.54 2.78 -49.93
C ALA A 137 9.48 2.15 -48.88
N SER A 138 9.35 2.52 -47.60
CA SER A 138 10.24 2.03 -46.53
C SER A 138 9.87 0.63 -46.01
N THR A 139 8.59 0.26 -46.08
CA THR A 139 8.10 -1.02 -45.53
C THR A 139 8.03 -2.13 -46.57
N GLY A 140 7.81 -1.80 -47.85
CA GLY A 140 7.60 -2.79 -48.93
C GLY A 140 6.24 -3.50 -48.84
N ILE A 141 5.30 -3.00 -48.04
CA ILE A 141 3.96 -3.55 -47.90
C ILE A 141 3.14 -3.21 -49.15
N SER A 142 2.31 -4.15 -49.61
CA SER A 142 1.41 -3.92 -50.75
C SER A 142 0.45 -2.74 -50.46
N PRO A 143 0.27 -1.79 -51.41
CA PRO A 143 -0.62 -0.64 -51.25
C PRO A 143 -2.09 -0.99 -50.97
N THR A 144 -2.53 -2.19 -51.36
CA THR A 144 -3.92 -2.64 -51.19
C THR A 144 -4.12 -3.53 -49.97
N LYS A 145 -3.05 -3.97 -49.29
CA LYS A 145 -3.15 -4.86 -48.13
C LYS A 145 -3.73 -4.07 -46.94
N LYS A 146 -4.75 -4.64 -46.30
CA LYS A 146 -5.42 -4.05 -45.14
C LYS A 146 -4.75 -4.47 -43.84
N PHE A 147 -4.79 -3.61 -42.81
CA PHE A 147 -4.18 -3.93 -41.51
C PHE A 147 -4.76 -5.20 -40.86
N GLY A 148 -6.03 -5.53 -41.10
CA GLY A 148 -6.66 -6.76 -40.63
C GLY A 148 -5.99 -8.03 -41.17
N ASP A 149 -5.41 -7.96 -42.37
CA ASP A 149 -4.77 -9.06 -43.07
C ASP A 149 -3.23 -9.07 -42.90
N MET A 150 -2.68 -8.11 -42.16
CA MET A 150 -1.24 -8.01 -41.87
C MET A 150 -0.85 -8.85 -40.65
N THR A 151 0.32 -9.47 -40.74
CA THR A 151 1.00 -10.10 -39.59
C THR A 151 1.42 -9.04 -38.58
N ASP A 152 1.69 -9.45 -37.33
CA ASP A 152 2.17 -8.52 -36.29
C ASP A 152 3.50 -7.87 -36.69
N ASP A 153 4.41 -8.62 -37.34
CA ASP A 153 5.70 -8.10 -37.81
C ASP A 153 5.54 -7.04 -38.91
N GLU A 154 4.58 -7.21 -39.82
CA GLU A 154 4.27 -6.21 -40.85
C GLU A 154 3.73 -4.92 -40.23
N ILE A 155 2.81 -5.02 -39.26
CA ILE A 155 2.28 -3.85 -38.55
C ILE A 155 3.39 -3.18 -37.73
N GLU A 156 4.25 -3.95 -37.07
CA GLU A 156 5.38 -3.41 -36.31
C GLU A 156 6.38 -2.67 -37.22
N LYS A 157 6.65 -3.20 -38.42
CA LYS A 157 7.50 -2.51 -39.41
C LYS A 157 6.91 -1.16 -39.81
N ILE A 158 5.60 -1.08 -40.05
CA ILE A 158 4.90 0.17 -40.32
C ILE A 158 4.96 1.11 -39.10
N ALA A 159 4.63 0.60 -37.91
CA ALA A 159 4.63 1.36 -36.67
C ALA A 159 6.02 1.95 -36.37
N TYR A 160 7.08 1.19 -36.59
CA TYR A 160 8.46 1.66 -36.44
C TYR A 160 8.78 2.84 -37.37
N GLN A 161 8.39 2.78 -38.65
CA GLN A 161 8.61 3.89 -39.58
C GLN A 161 7.80 5.13 -39.19
N MET A 162 6.57 4.94 -38.69
CA MET A 162 5.81 6.04 -38.07
C MET A 162 6.60 6.65 -36.90
N ARG A 163 7.18 5.84 -35.99
CA ARG A 163 7.99 6.37 -34.86
C ARG A 163 9.16 7.24 -35.32
N VAL A 164 9.84 6.83 -36.41
CA VAL A 164 10.92 7.61 -37.02
C VAL A 164 10.39 8.95 -37.54
N LYS A 165 9.28 8.93 -38.30
CA LYS A 165 8.68 10.13 -38.90
C LYS A 165 8.12 11.09 -37.86
N GLU A 166 7.45 10.56 -36.84
CA GLU A 166 6.93 11.31 -35.67
C GLU A 166 8.06 11.82 -34.75
N GLY A 167 9.32 11.54 -35.07
CA GLY A 167 10.48 12.09 -34.37
C GLY A 167 10.74 11.48 -33.00
N TYR A 168 10.26 10.27 -32.73
CA TYR A 168 10.47 9.59 -31.44
C TYR A 168 11.96 9.51 -31.07
N PHE A 169 12.80 9.14 -32.05
CA PHE A 169 14.25 9.01 -31.89
C PHE A 169 15.01 10.33 -32.13
N SER A 170 14.31 11.44 -32.36
CA SER A 170 14.93 12.73 -32.69
C SER A 170 15.63 13.33 -31.47
N THR A 171 16.90 13.69 -31.67
CA THR A 171 17.72 14.44 -30.70
C THR A 171 17.89 15.90 -31.08
N LYS A 172 17.10 16.40 -32.07
CA LYS A 172 17.19 17.79 -32.55
C LYS A 172 16.67 18.82 -31.55
N GLN A 173 15.72 18.43 -30.71
CA GLN A 173 15.18 19.28 -29.64
C GLN A 173 16.03 19.10 -28.39
N TYR A 174 16.29 20.20 -27.66
CA TYR A 174 16.87 20.11 -26.32
C TYR A 174 16.02 19.21 -25.43
N TYR A 175 16.68 18.35 -24.66
CA TYR A 175 16.03 17.44 -23.73
C TYR A 175 16.96 17.14 -22.55
N VAL A 176 16.35 16.77 -21.43
CA VAL A 176 17.03 16.18 -20.27
C VAL A 176 16.44 14.80 -20.05
N GLU A 177 17.28 13.81 -19.80
CA GLU A 177 16.91 12.47 -19.35
C GLU A 177 17.94 12.03 -18.31
N GLU A 178 17.55 12.02 -17.04
CA GLU A 178 18.46 11.70 -15.95
C GLU A 178 17.73 10.98 -14.82
N TRP A 179 18.47 10.11 -14.15
CA TRP A 179 18.03 9.53 -12.89
C TRP A 179 18.20 10.55 -11.79
N VAL A 180 17.16 10.74 -10.99
CA VAL A 180 17.17 11.63 -9.84
C VAL A 180 17.14 10.77 -8.58
N GLY A 181 18.17 10.90 -7.75
CA GLY A 181 18.19 10.27 -6.44
C GLY A 181 17.07 10.83 -5.57
N THR A 182 16.45 9.95 -4.77
CA THR A 182 15.39 10.34 -3.85
C THR A 182 15.59 9.75 -2.47
N THR A 183 15.05 10.40 -1.45
CA THR A 183 14.87 9.80 -0.12
C THR A 183 13.38 9.65 0.15
N ASN A 184 12.95 8.40 0.31
CA ASN A 184 11.56 8.01 0.60
C ASN A 184 11.49 7.58 2.06
N ILE A 185 10.64 8.23 2.86
CA ILE A 185 10.56 7.98 4.30
C ILE A 185 9.17 7.46 4.66
N SER A 186 9.13 6.27 5.26
CA SER A 186 7.98 5.73 5.97
C SER A 186 8.19 5.81 7.47
N VAL A 187 7.12 5.92 8.24
CA VAL A 187 7.14 6.07 9.70
C VAL A 187 6.21 5.03 10.30
N SER A 188 6.73 4.30 11.28
CA SER A 188 6.06 3.18 11.94
C SER A 188 6.34 3.19 13.43
N ASP A 189 5.46 2.60 14.22
CA ASP A 189 5.74 2.24 15.62
C ASP A 189 6.34 0.82 15.76
N GLY A 190 6.67 0.17 14.63
CA GLY A 190 7.12 -1.21 14.55
C GLY A 190 5.98 -2.23 14.43
N THR A 191 4.73 -1.81 14.62
CA THR A 191 3.52 -2.64 14.46
C THR A 191 2.51 -2.05 13.50
N ARG A 192 2.53 -0.74 13.25
CA ARG A 192 1.55 0.03 12.48
C ARG A 192 2.20 1.27 11.88
N SER A 193 1.72 1.66 10.71
CA SER A 193 2.04 2.95 10.09
C SER A 193 1.54 4.10 10.98
N ILE A 194 2.35 5.13 11.18
CA ILE A 194 1.93 6.32 11.94
C ILE A 194 1.46 7.39 10.96
N SER A 195 0.16 7.59 10.88
CA SER A 195 -0.46 8.58 9.99
C SER A 195 -0.58 9.97 10.62
N ASN A 196 -0.61 11.00 9.77
CA ASN A 196 -0.76 12.41 10.14
C ASN A 196 0.22 12.89 11.23
N TYR A 197 1.43 12.33 11.24
CA TYR A 197 2.46 12.66 12.23
C TYR A 197 3.39 13.75 11.71
N PRO A 198 3.64 14.80 12.50
CA PRO A 198 4.37 15.97 12.05
C PRO A 198 5.88 15.80 12.11
N PHE A 199 6.55 16.36 11.11
CA PHE A 199 7.99 16.49 11.03
C PHE A 199 8.38 17.87 10.54
N LYS A 200 9.46 18.40 11.11
CA LYS A 200 10.19 19.51 10.52
C LYS A 200 11.26 18.93 9.61
N VAL A 201 11.19 19.26 8.32
CA VAL A 201 12.06 18.72 7.28
C VAL A 201 12.92 19.85 6.74
N MET A 202 14.24 19.69 6.85
CA MET A 202 15.22 20.63 6.32
C MET A 202 15.89 20.04 5.09
N LEU A 203 15.79 20.76 3.96
CA LEU A 203 16.38 20.40 2.67
C LEU A 203 17.27 21.56 2.22
N GLY A 204 18.58 21.43 2.40
CA GLY A 204 19.50 22.57 2.26
C GLY A 204 19.17 23.68 3.25
N ASP A 205 18.88 24.88 2.73
CA ASP A 205 18.50 26.07 3.49
C ASP A 205 16.98 26.18 3.74
N LYS A 206 16.17 25.30 3.13
CA LYS A 206 14.72 25.34 3.24
C LYS A 206 14.20 24.51 4.38
N VAL A 207 13.19 25.03 5.06
CA VAL A 207 12.49 24.36 6.16
C VAL A 207 11.03 24.15 5.80
N TYR A 208 10.55 22.93 5.99
CA TYR A 208 9.17 22.52 5.74
C TYR A 208 8.54 21.90 6.99
N ASN A 209 7.24 22.10 7.15
CA ASN A 209 6.43 21.34 8.11
C ASN A 209 5.62 20.32 7.32
N TRP A 210 6.03 19.05 7.40
CA TRP A 210 5.41 17.95 6.70
C TRP A 210 4.71 17.00 7.66
N PHE A 211 3.82 16.20 7.10
CA PHE A 211 3.04 15.21 7.81
C PHE A 211 3.14 13.90 7.07
N THR A 212 3.11 12.81 7.82
CA THR A 212 2.90 11.51 7.21
C THR A 212 1.47 11.42 6.66
N ASN A 213 1.31 10.79 5.51
CA ASN A 213 -0.01 10.51 4.94
C ASN A 213 -0.72 9.38 5.71
N THR A 214 -1.87 8.92 5.20
CA THR A 214 -2.70 7.88 5.84
C THR A 214 -1.99 6.52 6.01
N VAL A 215 -0.92 6.26 5.27
CA VAL A 215 -0.10 5.03 5.34
C VAL A 215 1.30 5.28 5.89
N GLY A 216 1.49 6.39 6.61
CA GLY A 216 2.71 6.69 7.33
C GLY A 216 3.89 7.18 6.48
N LYS A 217 3.67 7.69 5.26
CA LYS A 217 4.76 8.19 4.40
C LYS A 217 4.86 9.70 4.36
N LEU A 218 6.08 10.22 4.39
CA LEU A 218 6.37 11.62 4.06
C LEU A 218 6.38 11.85 2.54
N PRO A 219 6.24 13.12 2.09
CA PRO A 219 6.53 13.49 0.70
C PRO A 219 7.92 13.00 0.26
N VAL A 220 8.05 12.63 -1.02
CA VAL A 220 9.33 12.20 -1.61
C VAL A 220 10.31 13.37 -1.61
N ILE A 221 11.51 13.14 -1.07
CA ILE A 221 12.59 14.13 -1.07
C ILE A 221 13.44 13.90 -2.32
N PHE A 222 13.43 14.85 -3.25
CA PHE A 222 14.31 14.81 -4.43
C PHE A 222 15.68 15.38 -4.11
N HIS A 223 16.74 14.71 -4.51
CA HIS A 223 18.11 15.21 -4.40
C HIS A 223 18.34 16.21 -5.55
N THR A 224 17.89 17.45 -5.34
CA THR A 224 17.88 18.48 -6.40
C THR A 224 19.24 19.13 -6.66
N VAL A 225 20.17 19.00 -5.72
CA VAL A 225 21.55 19.49 -5.80
C VAL A 225 22.44 18.43 -5.16
N ASP A 226 23.61 18.20 -5.74
CA ASP A 226 24.63 17.34 -5.12
C ASP A 226 24.98 17.86 -3.73
N GLU A 227 25.18 16.92 -2.82
CA GLU A 227 25.50 17.20 -1.43
C GLU A 227 24.44 17.98 -0.63
N MET A 228 23.20 18.10 -1.13
CA MET A 228 22.10 18.76 -0.42
C MET A 228 21.85 18.10 0.96
N PRO A 229 22.03 18.83 2.08
CA PRO A 229 21.72 18.30 3.40
C PRO A 229 20.24 17.97 3.56
N ILE A 230 19.95 16.83 4.16
CA ILE A 230 18.59 16.37 4.50
C ILE A 230 18.57 16.11 6.00
N GLU A 231 17.74 16.83 6.73
CA GLU A 231 17.48 16.59 8.15
C GLU A 231 15.98 16.45 8.40
N ILE A 232 15.60 15.42 9.16
CA ILE A 232 14.22 15.16 9.57
C ILE A 232 14.20 15.25 11.08
N LYS A 233 13.32 16.11 11.58
CA LYS A 233 13.21 16.40 12.99
C LYS A 233 11.79 16.23 13.49
N THR A 234 11.67 15.85 14.75
CA THR A 234 10.39 15.80 15.47
C THR A 234 10.61 16.21 16.92
N ASN A 235 9.55 16.32 17.70
CA ASN A 235 9.67 16.60 19.12
C ASN A 235 9.78 15.30 19.90
N ASN A 236 10.74 15.24 20.82
CA ASN A 236 10.88 14.15 21.78
C ASN A 236 9.75 14.20 22.83
N SER A 237 9.76 13.26 23.79
CA SER A 237 8.75 13.18 24.85
C SER A 237 8.71 14.39 25.78
N LEU A 238 9.78 15.20 25.84
CA LEU A 238 9.87 16.44 26.60
C LEU A 238 9.38 17.67 25.80
N GLY A 239 9.03 17.48 24.53
CA GLY A 239 8.63 18.55 23.62
C GLY A 239 9.81 19.29 22.97
N GLU A 240 11.04 18.80 23.14
CA GLU A 240 12.24 19.37 22.55
C GLU A 240 12.47 18.82 21.14
N GLU A 241 12.98 19.64 20.23
CA GLU A 241 13.28 19.22 18.86
C GLU A 241 14.51 18.30 18.82
N GLU A 242 14.37 17.13 18.19
CA GLU A 242 15.44 16.18 17.94
C GLU A 242 15.56 15.82 16.45
N ILE A 243 16.78 15.53 15.99
CA ILE A 243 17.04 15.04 14.63
C ILE A 243 16.90 13.51 14.64
N VAL A 244 15.89 12.99 13.95
CA VAL A 244 15.63 11.54 13.85
C VAL A 244 16.20 10.91 12.59
N TYR A 245 16.57 11.72 11.59
CA TYR A 245 17.30 11.28 10.42
C TYR A 245 18.13 12.41 9.84
N LYS A 246 19.35 12.08 9.42
CA LYS A 246 20.25 13.00 8.74
C LYS A 246 20.95 12.29 7.59
N SER A 247 20.99 12.92 6.44
CA SER A 247 21.73 12.42 5.29
C SER A 247 22.12 13.53 4.33
N ILE A 248 22.86 13.17 3.31
CA ILE A 248 23.21 14.03 2.19
C ILE A 248 22.58 13.45 0.92
N GLY A 249 22.00 14.33 0.10
CA GLY A 249 21.47 14.01 -1.23
C GLY A 249 22.57 13.67 -2.22
N GLY A 250 22.28 12.77 -3.15
CA GLY A 250 23.18 12.34 -4.22
C GLY A 250 22.46 11.45 -5.24
N GLU A 251 23.19 10.71 -6.07
CA GLU A 251 22.59 9.96 -7.19
C GLU A 251 21.77 8.72 -6.76
N GLN A 252 21.95 8.23 -5.54
CA GLN A 252 21.28 7.02 -5.07
C GLN A 252 19.90 7.31 -4.46
N THR A 253 18.95 6.42 -4.74
CA THR A 253 17.66 6.39 -4.06
C THR A 253 17.77 5.65 -2.72
N LYS A 254 17.23 6.24 -1.67
CA LYS A 254 17.15 5.69 -0.31
C LYS A 254 15.70 5.48 0.08
N ASN A 255 15.41 4.31 0.64
CA ASN A 255 14.10 3.97 1.20
C ASN A 255 14.30 3.71 2.70
N ILE A 256 13.79 4.60 3.55
CA ILE A 256 14.03 4.63 4.99
C ILE A 256 12.72 4.38 5.73
N CYS A 257 12.76 3.53 6.76
CA CYS A 257 11.67 3.38 7.72
C CYS A 257 12.12 3.93 9.07
N LEU A 258 11.50 5.02 9.54
CA LEU A 258 11.73 5.56 10.88
C LEU A 258 10.81 4.85 11.87
N ILE A 259 11.41 4.26 12.91
CA ILE A 259 10.69 3.56 13.97
C ILE A 259 10.55 4.48 15.19
N LYS A 260 9.32 4.77 15.59
CA LYS A 260 9.02 5.49 16.82
C LYS A 260 8.84 4.51 17.97
N ASN A 261 9.80 4.48 18.87
CA ASN A 261 9.78 3.62 20.06
C ASN A 261 8.98 4.30 21.19
N GLY A 262 7.66 4.18 21.15
CA GLY A 262 6.78 4.54 22.25
C GLY A 262 5.63 5.50 21.91
N TYR A 263 4.67 5.57 22.83
CA TYR A 263 3.49 6.43 22.73
C TYR A 263 3.56 7.56 23.74
N GLN A 264 2.99 8.71 23.37
CA GLN A 264 2.85 9.86 24.27
C GLN A 264 1.36 10.16 24.42
N PHE A 265 0.90 10.23 25.66
CA PHE A 265 -0.47 10.56 26.01
C PHE A 265 -0.47 11.78 26.93
N ALA A 266 -1.45 12.66 26.75
CA ALA A 266 -1.68 13.80 27.62
C ALA A 266 -3.07 13.70 28.23
N ALA A 267 -3.16 13.91 29.54
CA ALA A 267 -4.42 13.92 30.28
C ALA A 267 -4.44 15.11 31.25
N SER A 268 -5.60 15.72 31.42
CA SER A 268 -5.83 16.67 32.51
C SER A 268 -6.21 15.88 33.76
N THR A 269 -5.40 15.97 34.81
CA THR A 269 -5.67 15.32 36.11
C THR A 269 -6.28 16.30 37.09
N LEU A 270 -7.14 15.81 37.99
CA LEU A 270 -7.59 16.54 39.18
C LEU A 270 -6.92 15.92 40.42
N PRO A 271 -6.76 16.68 41.53
CA PRO A 271 -6.37 16.10 42.81
C PRO A 271 -7.37 15.00 43.19
N ASP A 272 -6.85 13.87 43.65
CA ASP A 272 -7.67 12.78 44.17
C ASP A 272 -8.56 13.32 45.30
N GLN A 273 -9.87 13.25 45.10
CA GLN A 273 -10.87 13.55 46.12
C GLN A 273 -11.52 12.21 46.43
N PRO A 274 -11.14 11.53 47.52
CA PRO A 274 -11.70 10.23 47.82
C PRO A 274 -13.21 10.37 48.00
N ASN A 275 -13.96 9.81 47.05
CA ASN A 275 -15.40 9.72 47.17
C ASN A 275 -15.74 8.76 48.33
N PRO A 276 -16.86 8.97 49.05
CA PRO A 276 -17.37 7.98 49.98
C PRO A 276 -17.59 6.63 49.26
N PRO A 277 -17.49 5.48 49.95
CA PRO A 277 -17.56 4.17 49.33
C PRO A 277 -18.82 4.04 48.47
N ARG A 278 -18.64 3.89 47.16
CA ARG A 278 -19.73 3.78 46.22
C ARG A 278 -20.13 2.32 46.05
N GLU A 279 -21.42 2.12 45.83
CA GLU A 279 -22.02 0.82 45.51
C GLU A 279 -21.41 0.22 44.24
N LYS A 280 -21.23 -1.11 44.26
CA LYS A 280 -20.48 -1.96 43.32
C LYS A 280 -20.77 -1.64 41.85
N GLU A 281 -19.77 -1.19 41.08
CA GLU A 281 -19.86 -1.19 39.61
C GLU A 281 -19.51 -2.59 39.07
N GLN A 282 -20.28 -3.05 38.07
CA GLN A 282 -20.06 -4.36 37.45
C GLN A 282 -18.71 -4.41 36.72
N PRO A 283 -18.03 -5.57 36.70
CA PRO A 283 -16.75 -5.73 36.01
C PRO A 283 -16.84 -5.28 34.55
N LYS A 284 -15.90 -4.43 34.11
CA LYS A 284 -15.89 -3.95 32.73
C LYS A 284 -15.43 -5.06 31.79
N LYS A 285 -16.24 -5.34 30.78
CA LYS A 285 -15.94 -6.29 29.71
C LYS A 285 -14.84 -5.74 28.79
N ILE A 286 -13.72 -6.44 28.69
CA ILE A 286 -12.62 -6.19 27.76
C ILE A 286 -12.67 -7.26 26.66
N THR A 287 -12.58 -6.84 25.40
CA THR A 287 -12.34 -7.77 24.29
C THR A 287 -10.83 -7.96 24.14
N TYR A 288 -10.37 -9.20 24.29
CA TYR A 288 -8.97 -9.60 24.13
C TYR A 288 -8.79 -10.47 22.90
N ILE A 289 -7.71 -10.21 22.16
CA ILE A 289 -7.32 -11.01 21.00
C ILE A 289 -6.14 -11.89 21.42
N VAL A 290 -6.35 -13.21 21.35
CA VAL A 290 -5.32 -14.23 21.68
C VAL A 290 -4.07 -14.00 20.83
N ARG A 291 -2.89 -14.09 21.44
CA ARG A 291 -1.59 -13.85 20.82
C ARG A 291 -0.87 -15.16 20.50
N THR A 292 0.16 -15.12 19.65
CA THR A 292 0.96 -16.32 19.33
C THR A 292 1.71 -16.90 20.52
N GLU A 293 2.04 -16.09 21.53
CA GLU A 293 2.67 -16.56 22.77
C GLU A 293 1.69 -17.12 23.82
N ASP A 294 0.37 -16.97 23.62
CA ASP A 294 -0.61 -17.47 24.58
C ASP A 294 -0.78 -18.98 24.38
N GLU A 295 -0.30 -19.76 25.35
CA GLU A 295 -0.27 -21.24 25.26
C GLU A 295 -1.62 -21.88 25.64
N SER A 296 -2.41 -21.23 26.49
CA SER A 296 -3.68 -21.73 27.03
C SER A 296 -4.54 -20.61 27.63
N LEU A 297 -5.83 -20.88 27.91
CA LEU A 297 -6.68 -19.96 28.68
C LEU A 297 -6.05 -19.61 30.03
N ASP A 298 -5.32 -20.54 30.64
CA ASP A 298 -4.60 -20.34 31.91
C ASP A 298 -3.52 -19.27 31.80
N SER A 299 -2.72 -19.29 30.72
CA SER A 299 -1.69 -18.28 30.48
C SER A 299 -2.25 -16.86 30.34
N ILE A 300 -3.46 -16.73 29.80
CA ILE A 300 -4.19 -15.46 29.68
C ILE A 300 -4.80 -15.07 31.03
N ALA A 301 -5.43 -16.02 31.71
CA ALA A 301 -6.06 -15.82 33.01
C ALA A 301 -5.06 -15.30 34.04
N ILE A 302 -3.85 -15.88 34.10
CA ILE A 302 -2.73 -15.40 34.94
C ILE A 302 -2.36 -13.95 34.61
N ARG A 303 -2.27 -13.59 33.33
CA ARG A 303 -1.87 -12.23 32.90
C ARG A 303 -2.89 -11.17 33.33
N TYR A 304 -4.15 -11.53 33.39
CA TYR A 304 -5.27 -10.63 33.70
C TYR A 304 -5.80 -10.78 35.13
N ASP A 305 -5.16 -11.62 35.95
CA ASP A 305 -5.56 -11.91 37.33
C ASP A 305 -7.04 -12.34 37.45
N VAL A 306 -7.45 -13.28 36.59
CA VAL A 306 -8.79 -13.91 36.60
C VAL A 306 -8.67 -15.42 36.73
N SER A 307 -9.76 -16.11 37.08
CA SER A 307 -9.78 -17.58 37.07
C SER A 307 -9.92 -18.11 35.65
N THR A 308 -9.14 -19.15 35.31
CA THR A 308 -9.27 -19.91 34.05
C THR A 308 -10.69 -20.46 33.87
N SER A 309 -11.32 -20.92 34.95
CA SER A 309 -12.70 -21.43 34.96
C SER A 309 -13.73 -20.36 34.59
N GLU A 310 -13.56 -19.16 35.17
CA GLU A 310 -14.45 -18.03 34.89
C GLU A 310 -14.23 -17.52 33.47
N LEU A 311 -12.97 -17.38 33.04
CA LEU A 311 -12.62 -16.97 31.69
C LEU A 311 -13.20 -17.94 30.65
N ALA A 312 -13.08 -19.25 30.87
CA ALA A 312 -13.65 -20.27 30.00
C ALA A 312 -15.18 -20.14 29.93
N LYS A 313 -15.84 -20.05 31.09
CA LYS A 313 -17.31 -19.90 31.20
C LYS A 313 -17.81 -18.64 30.48
N ASP A 314 -17.13 -17.50 30.67
CA ASP A 314 -17.50 -16.21 30.07
C ASP A 314 -17.40 -16.22 28.54
N ASN A 315 -16.63 -17.15 28.00
CA ASN A 315 -16.42 -17.33 26.57
C ASN A 315 -17.13 -18.54 25.97
N GLY A 316 -17.91 -19.28 26.78
CA GLY A 316 -18.58 -20.51 26.34
C GLY A 316 -17.59 -21.63 25.99
N MET A 317 -16.43 -21.63 26.62
CA MET A 317 -15.33 -22.57 26.40
C MET A 317 -15.14 -23.48 27.62
N LYS A 318 -14.43 -24.60 27.44
CA LYS A 318 -13.89 -25.41 28.53
C LYS A 318 -12.49 -24.92 28.91
N GLU A 319 -12.07 -25.18 30.14
CA GLU A 319 -10.74 -24.77 30.63
C GLU A 319 -9.58 -25.38 29.82
N ASP A 320 -9.79 -26.58 29.28
CA ASP A 320 -8.83 -27.32 28.45
C ASP A 320 -9.05 -27.14 26.95
N ASP A 321 -9.97 -26.26 26.53
CA ASP A 321 -10.14 -25.94 25.11
C ASP A 321 -8.87 -25.26 24.58
N GLU A 322 -8.39 -25.73 23.42
CA GLU A 322 -7.27 -25.11 22.73
C GLU A 322 -7.65 -23.70 22.25
N ILE A 323 -6.73 -22.75 22.44
CA ILE A 323 -6.87 -21.36 22.00
C ILE A 323 -5.95 -21.07 20.82
N TYR A 324 -6.37 -20.15 19.97
CA TYR A 324 -5.71 -19.92 18.69
C TYR A 324 -5.39 -18.43 18.48
N PRO A 325 -4.20 -18.09 17.94
CA PRO A 325 -3.84 -16.70 17.71
C PRO A 325 -4.85 -15.96 16.83
N GLY A 326 -5.21 -14.76 17.25
CA GLY A 326 -6.23 -13.91 16.64
C GLY A 326 -7.68 -14.20 17.07
N GLN A 327 -7.92 -15.24 17.88
CA GLN A 327 -9.24 -15.51 18.44
C GLN A 327 -9.67 -14.40 19.41
N SER A 328 -10.89 -13.88 19.22
CA SER A 328 -11.49 -12.93 20.16
C SER A 328 -12.13 -13.64 21.35
N ILE A 329 -11.76 -13.22 22.56
CA ILE A 329 -12.35 -13.63 23.82
C ILE A 329 -12.69 -12.41 24.68
N PHE A 330 -13.56 -12.58 25.67
CA PHE A 330 -13.94 -11.56 26.63
C PHE A 330 -13.27 -11.83 27.96
N ILE A 331 -12.71 -10.78 28.56
CA ILE A 331 -12.12 -10.80 29.89
C ILE A 331 -12.83 -9.73 30.70
N TYR A 332 -13.30 -10.08 31.89
CA TYR A 332 -13.82 -9.10 32.83
C TYR A 332 -12.68 -8.69 33.76
N ASP A 333 -12.26 -7.42 33.71
CA ASP A 333 -11.17 -6.94 34.57
C ASP A 333 -11.63 -6.94 36.03
N LYS A 334 -10.98 -7.78 36.85
CA LYS A 334 -11.30 -7.99 38.26
C LYS A 334 -10.39 -7.22 39.22
N ARG A 335 -9.51 -6.34 38.72
CA ARG A 335 -8.69 -5.44 39.57
C ARG A 335 -9.50 -4.41 40.38
N GLY A 336 -10.82 -4.58 40.47
CA GLY A 336 -11.74 -3.92 41.39
C GLY A 336 -12.50 -4.86 42.35
N LEU A 337 -11.99 -6.07 42.65
CA LEU A 337 -12.54 -6.98 43.66
C LEU A 337 -11.72 -6.95 44.99
N PRO A 338 -12.35 -7.26 46.13
CA PRO A 338 -12.13 -6.57 47.40
C PRO A 338 -10.84 -6.97 48.11
N VAL A 339 -10.08 -5.98 48.55
CA VAL A 339 -9.19 -6.13 49.72
C VAL A 339 -10.06 -5.84 50.95
N ASP A 340 -10.03 -6.72 51.95
CA ASP A 340 -10.67 -6.49 53.25
C ASP A 340 -10.14 -5.19 53.86
N ALA A 341 -11.00 -4.17 53.96
CA ALA A 341 -10.65 -2.83 54.42
C ALA A 341 -10.58 -2.73 55.96
N SER A 342 -10.55 -3.84 56.69
CA SER A 342 -10.38 -3.81 58.14
C SER A 342 -8.97 -3.37 58.59
N GLU A 343 -7.99 -3.25 57.69
CA GLU A 343 -6.64 -2.74 58.02
C GLU A 343 -6.23 -1.39 57.39
N SER A 344 -7.04 -0.78 56.51
CA SER A 344 -6.67 0.51 55.90
C SER A 344 -7.18 1.71 56.71
N LEU A 345 -6.53 1.98 57.83
CA LEU A 345 -6.60 3.31 58.45
C LEU A 345 -6.12 4.37 57.44
N PRO A 346 -6.74 5.56 57.40
CA PRO A 346 -6.33 6.61 56.46
C PRO A 346 -4.88 7.03 56.72
N TYR A 347 -4.04 6.93 55.68
CA TYR A 347 -2.71 7.52 55.67
C TYR A 347 -2.86 9.05 55.81
N LYS A 348 -2.40 9.61 56.94
CA LYS A 348 -2.35 11.06 57.15
C LYS A 348 -1.38 11.70 56.17
N SER A 349 -1.88 12.65 55.36
CA SER A 349 -1.05 13.44 54.44
C SER A 349 -0.10 14.36 55.23
N GLY A 350 1.17 13.98 55.28
CA GLY A 350 2.28 14.82 55.77
C GLY A 350 3.29 15.19 54.67
N GLY A 351 3.06 14.79 53.43
CA GLY A 351 3.99 15.02 52.32
C GLY A 351 3.77 16.39 51.65
N PRO A 352 4.83 17.12 51.28
CA PRO A 352 4.70 18.34 50.50
C PRO A 352 4.07 18.05 49.13
N THR A 353 3.08 18.86 48.75
CA THR A 353 2.51 18.86 47.41
C THR A 353 3.47 19.56 46.44
N TYR A 354 3.77 18.92 45.32
CA TYR A 354 4.57 19.54 44.26
C TYR A 354 3.64 20.21 43.25
N PRO A 355 3.92 21.46 42.82
CA PRO A 355 3.18 22.07 41.74
C PRO A 355 3.30 21.23 40.48
N VAL A 356 2.17 21.03 39.79
CA VAL A 356 2.15 20.40 38.46
C VAL A 356 3.04 21.23 37.55
N PRO A 357 4.09 20.66 36.92
CA PRO A 357 4.91 21.38 35.97
C PRO A 357 4.02 21.97 34.88
N VAL A 358 4.23 23.24 34.54
CA VAL A 358 3.58 23.84 33.37
C VAL A 358 4.17 23.15 32.14
N TYR A 359 3.51 22.10 31.68
CA TYR A 359 3.85 21.48 30.41
C TYR A 359 3.53 22.49 29.29
N PRO A 360 4.46 22.75 28.36
CA PRO A 360 4.18 23.61 27.22
C PRO A 360 2.98 23.03 26.47
N GLN A 361 1.95 23.86 26.27
CA GLN A 361 0.82 23.51 25.42
C GLN A 361 1.40 23.26 24.01
N ILE A 362 1.43 22.00 23.57
CA ILE A 362 1.82 21.65 22.20
C ILE A 362 0.72 22.19 21.28
N SER A 363 0.87 23.44 20.85
CA SER A 363 -0.16 24.24 20.20
C SER A 363 -0.34 23.97 18.71
N ALA A 364 -0.08 22.76 18.21
CA ALA A 364 -0.05 22.52 16.77
C ALA A 364 -0.84 21.32 16.23
N TRP A 365 -1.32 20.38 17.05
CA TRP A 365 -1.84 19.12 16.51
C TRP A 365 -3.11 18.66 17.22
N PRO A 366 -4.20 18.29 16.51
CA PRO A 366 -5.36 17.71 17.17
C PRO A 366 -4.97 16.32 17.70
N PRO A 367 -4.93 16.11 19.03
CA PRO A 367 -4.64 14.80 19.57
C PRO A 367 -5.75 13.82 19.18
N ILE A 368 -5.39 12.57 18.85
CA ILE A 368 -6.36 11.48 18.82
C ILE A 368 -6.95 11.38 20.23
N LYS A 369 -8.24 11.66 20.37
CA LYS A 369 -8.94 11.51 21.64
C LYS A 369 -9.11 10.03 21.94
N LEU A 370 -8.45 9.55 22.98
CA LEU A 370 -8.69 8.21 23.50
C LEU A 370 -10.07 8.10 24.12
N GLU A 371 -10.62 6.88 24.08
CA GLU A 371 -11.78 6.54 24.89
C GLU A 371 -11.42 6.71 26.37
N LYS A 372 -12.37 7.23 27.13
CA LYS A 372 -12.22 7.49 28.57
C LYS A 372 -13.36 6.85 29.34
N VAL A 373 -13.06 6.40 30.54
CA VAL A 373 -14.07 6.01 31.54
C VAL A 373 -14.19 7.15 32.54
N GLY A 374 -15.42 7.52 32.91
CA GLY A 374 -15.69 8.62 33.83
C GLY A 374 -15.95 9.98 33.15
N GLY A 375 -16.69 10.84 33.86
CA GLY A 375 -17.05 12.18 33.43
C GLY A 375 -15.90 13.18 33.62
N LYS A 376 -15.99 14.37 33.00
CA LYS A 376 -14.96 15.43 33.08
C LYS A 376 -14.63 15.86 34.53
N ASN A 377 -15.51 15.57 35.48
CA ASN A 377 -15.43 16.00 36.87
C ASN A 377 -15.54 14.83 37.87
N SER A 378 -15.35 13.57 37.43
CA SER A 378 -15.62 12.42 38.30
C SER A 378 -14.51 12.10 39.30
N GLY A 379 -13.32 12.72 39.19
CA GLY A 379 -12.13 12.29 39.95
C GLY A 379 -11.49 11.01 39.41
N ASP A 380 -12.32 10.08 38.91
CA ASP A 380 -11.92 8.74 38.46
C ASP A 380 -11.74 8.64 36.93
N ALA A 381 -11.31 9.73 36.27
CA ALA A 381 -11.19 9.72 34.81
C ALA A 381 -9.98 8.87 34.37
N ILE A 382 -10.25 7.72 33.73
CA ILE A 382 -9.22 6.80 33.22
C ILE A 382 -9.14 6.94 31.70
N GLY A 383 -7.93 7.20 31.17
CA GLY A 383 -7.64 7.08 29.75
C GLY A 383 -7.37 5.62 29.38
N LEU A 384 -8.18 5.05 28.49
CA LEU A 384 -7.96 3.68 28.03
C LEU A 384 -6.85 3.68 26.98
N ILE A 385 -5.66 3.23 27.38
CA ILE A 385 -4.56 2.96 26.45
C ILE A 385 -4.83 1.60 25.82
N PRO A 386 -5.14 1.52 24.52
CA PRO A 386 -5.35 0.24 23.88
C PRO A 386 -4.06 -0.58 23.97
N VAL A 387 -4.15 -1.78 24.53
CA VAL A 387 -3.07 -2.75 24.46
C VAL A 387 -2.97 -3.17 22.99
N VAL A 388 -1.94 -2.69 22.33
CA VAL A 388 -1.67 -3.00 20.94
C VAL A 388 -1.16 -4.44 20.90
N PRO A 389 -1.83 -5.37 20.23
CA PRO A 389 -1.26 -6.69 20.02
C PRO A 389 0.06 -6.50 19.27
N ASP A 390 1.13 -7.14 19.73
CA ASP A 390 2.44 -7.14 19.10
C ASP A 390 2.46 -7.85 17.73
N GLU A 391 1.34 -7.96 17.01
CA GLU A 391 1.20 -8.92 15.92
C GLU A 391 0.48 -8.31 14.72
N SER A 392 0.79 -8.84 13.54
CA SER A 392 0.25 -8.52 12.22
C SER A 392 -1.21 -8.04 12.25
N PRO A 393 -1.49 -6.72 12.32
CA PRO A 393 -2.85 -6.23 12.62
C PRO A 393 -3.90 -6.63 11.60
N TRP A 394 -3.46 -6.83 10.34
CA TRP A 394 -4.30 -7.30 9.24
C TRP A 394 -4.82 -8.73 9.44
N MET A 395 -4.19 -9.54 10.30
CA MET A 395 -4.72 -10.85 10.64
C MET A 395 -6.01 -10.77 11.46
N VAL A 396 -6.17 -9.74 12.29
CA VAL A 396 -7.42 -9.52 13.03
C VAL A 396 -8.56 -9.25 12.04
N VAL A 397 -8.31 -8.43 11.01
CA VAL A 397 -9.29 -8.20 9.94
C VAL A 397 -9.59 -9.49 9.18
N ALA A 398 -8.55 -10.26 8.80
CA ALA A 398 -8.72 -11.50 8.07
C ALA A 398 -9.53 -12.55 8.86
N ILE A 399 -9.30 -12.65 10.18
CA ILE A 399 -10.02 -13.58 11.07
C ILE A 399 -11.46 -13.09 11.29
N ASN A 400 -11.70 -11.79 11.41
CA ASN A 400 -13.05 -11.26 11.49
C ASN A 400 -13.85 -11.56 10.22
N GLU A 401 -13.25 -11.40 9.05
CA GLU A 401 -13.88 -11.75 7.78
C GLU A 401 -14.11 -13.26 7.66
N LEU A 402 -13.16 -14.10 8.12
CA LEU A 402 -13.34 -15.54 8.23
C LEU A 402 -14.54 -15.89 9.11
N MET A 403 -14.64 -15.33 10.32
CA MET A 403 -15.77 -15.60 11.24
C MET A 403 -17.11 -15.18 10.63
N LYS A 404 -17.13 -14.05 9.91
CA LYS A 404 -18.33 -13.53 9.25
C LYS A 404 -18.80 -14.40 8.09
N PHE A 405 -17.88 -15.00 7.34
CA PHE A 405 -18.17 -15.67 6.06
C PHE A 405 -17.70 -17.13 6.00
N HIS A 406 -17.51 -17.77 7.14
CA HIS A 406 -17.02 -19.14 7.19
C HIS A 406 -17.95 -20.09 6.43
N GLU A 407 -17.40 -20.90 5.53
CA GLU A 407 -18.13 -21.81 4.63
C GLU A 407 -19.15 -21.14 3.70
N ALA A 408 -19.30 -19.81 3.74
CA ALA A 408 -20.12 -19.07 2.80
C ALA A 408 -19.47 -19.13 1.42
N ASP A 409 -20.25 -19.50 0.41
CA ASP A 409 -19.80 -19.41 -0.98
C ASP A 409 -19.57 -17.96 -1.37
N LYS A 410 -18.58 -17.71 -2.23
CA LYS A 410 -18.21 -16.38 -2.73
C LYS A 410 -19.38 -15.56 -3.24
N LEU A 411 -20.46 -16.20 -3.73
CA LEU A 411 -21.67 -15.52 -4.16
C LEU A 411 -22.34 -14.76 -3.00
N ILE A 412 -22.40 -15.38 -1.81
CA ILE A 412 -22.95 -14.77 -0.59
C ILE A 412 -22.01 -13.69 -0.07
N ILE A 413 -20.71 -13.96 -0.12
CA ILE A 413 -19.69 -13.00 0.30
C ILE A 413 -19.76 -11.73 -0.54
N GLU A 414 -19.80 -11.87 -1.88
CA GLU A 414 -19.85 -10.76 -2.83
C GLU A 414 -21.10 -9.88 -2.65
N ASP A 415 -22.24 -10.47 -2.27
CA ASP A 415 -23.47 -9.71 -1.99
C ASP A 415 -23.32 -8.77 -0.77
N VAL A 416 -22.36 -9.05 0.12
CA VAL A 416 -22.03 -8.19 1.28
C VAL A 416 -20.81 -7.32 1.00
N THR A 417 -19.75 -7.87 0.41
CA THR A 417 -18.48 -7.19 0.15
C THR A 417 -17.74 -7.82 -1.03
N ASP A 418 -17.62 -7.08 -2.13
CA ASP A 418 -16.78 -7.46 -3.28
C ASP A 418 -15.36 -6.93 -3.09
N TYR A 419 -14.43 -7.77 -2.63
CA TYR A 419 -13.07 -7.32 -2.31
C TYR A 419 -12.33 -6.72 -3.51
N ASN A 420 -12.59 -7.20 -4.74
CA ASN A 420 -11.98 -6.63 -5.94
C ASN A 420 -12.41 -5.17 -6.14
N SER A 421 -13.68 -4.86 -5.87
CA SER A 421 -14.22 -3.51 -5.96
C SER A 421 -13.67 -2.61 -4.88
N GLU A 422 -13.61 -3.09 -3.64
CA GLU A 422 -13.06 -2.35 -2.49
C GLU A 422 -11.62 -1.89 -2.73
N VAL A 423 -10.74 -2.78 -3.22
CA VAL A 423 -9.32 -2.44 -3.40
C VAL A 423 -9.02 -1.68 -4.68
N THR A 424 -9.91 -1.72 -5.67
CA THR A 424 -9.70 -1.03 -6.96
C THR A 424 -10.50 0.26 -7.09
N ASN A 425 -11.48 0.50 -6.21
CA ASN A 425 -12.50 1.55 -6.35
C ASN A 425 -13.20 1.51 -7.73
N LYS A 426 -13.36 0.32 -8.31
CA LYS A 426 -14.00 0.09 -9.60
C LYS A 426 -14.97 -1.07 -9.47
N LYS A 427 -16.07 -1.03 -10.23
CA LYS A 427 -17.00 -2.16 -10.29
C LYS A 427 -16.26 -3.41 -10.81
N ALA A 428 -16.18 -4.43 -9.97
CA ALA A 428 -15.60 -5.73 -10.26
C ALA A 428 -16.57 -6.85 -9.85
N SER A 429 -16.14 -8.11 -9.92
CA SER A 429 -16.95 -9.24 -9.47
C SER A 429 -16.09 -10.46 -9.13
N MET A 430 -16.19 -10.94 -7.89
CA MET A 430 -15.60 -12.19 -7.41
C MET A 430 -16.17 -13.45 -8.11
N LYS A 431 -17.34 -13.36 -8.76
CA LYS A 431 -17.90 -14.46 -9.59
C LYS A 431 -16.99 -14.81 -10.76
N THR A 432 -16.43 -13.79 -11.40
CA THR A 432 -15.67 -13.92 -12.66
C THR A 432 -14.16 -13.72 -12.50
N GLN A 433 -13.71 -13.22 -11.34
CA GLN A 433 -12.31 -12.89 -11.09
C GLN A 433 -11.81 -13.54 -9.79
N ALA A 434 -10.57 -14.02 -9.81
CA ALA A 434 -9.90 -14.46 -8.59
C ALA A 434 -9.73 -13.28 -7.63
N TRP A 435 -9.89 -13.52 -6.34
CA TRP A 435 -9.97 -12.44 -5.33
C TRP A 435 -9.05 -12.65 -4.12
N CYS A 436 -8.19 -13.67 -4.15
CA CYS A 436 -7.22 -13.95 -3.06
C CYS A 436 -6.31 -12.75 -2.75
N ALA A 437 -5.78 -12.10 -3.78
CA ALA A 437 -4.94 -10.90 -3.64
C ALA A 437 -5.74 -9.69 -3.16
N ALA A 438 -6.98 -9.54 -3.66
CA ALA A 438 -7.86 -8.46 -3.25
C ALA A 438 -8.24 -8.58 -1.77
N PHE A 439 -8.54 -9.78 -1.29
CA PHE A 439 -8.80 -10.06 0.13
C PHE A 439 -7.61 -9.66 1.01
N ALA A 440 -6.40 -10.07 0.63
CA ALA A 440 -5.20 -9.72 1.40
C ALA A 440 -4.94 -8.21 1.41
N ASN A 441 -5.10 -7.52 0.27
CA ASN A 441 -5.01 -6.06 0.21
C ASN A 441 -6.11 -5.35 1.00
N TYR A 442 -7.34 -5.89 1.01
CA TYR A 442 -8.43 -5.38 1.83
C TYR A 442 -8.07 -5.44 3.32
N CYS A 443 -7.52 -6.55 3.80
CA CYS A 443 -7.10 -6.70 5.19
C CYS A 443 -5.97 -5.72 5.57
N LEU A 444 -5.01 -5.52 4.67
CA LEU A 444 -3.93 -4.53 4.84
C LEU A 444 -4.48 -3.10 4.87
N HIS A 445 -5.33 -2.74 3.91
CA HIS A 445 -5.90 -1.40 3.79
C HIS A 445 -6.70 -1.01 5.02
N ASN A 446 -7.58 -1.91 5.50
CA ASN A 446 -8.37 -1.71 6.71
C ASN A 446 -7.54 -1.72 8.00
N SER A 447 -6.25 -2.05 7.91
CA SER A 447 -5.29 -2.01 9.01
C SER A 447 -4.31 -0.84 8.91
N GLY A 448 -4.53 0.11 7.99
CA GLY A 448 -3.66 1.28 7.81
C GLY A 448 -2.34 0.98 7.07
N TYR A 449 -2.29 -0.12 6.33
CA TYR A 449 -1.12 -0.51 5.54
C TYR A 449 -1.31 -0.18 4.05
N PRO A 450 -0.21 0.07 3.31
CA PRO A 450 -0.27 0.20 1.86
C PRO A 450 -0.74 -1.10 1.22
N MET A 451 -1.44 -0.97 0.10
CA MET A 451 -1.72 -2.09 -0.80
C MET A 451 -0.58 -2.26 -1.81
N TRP A 452 -0.38 -3.45 -2.33
CA TRP A 452 0.56 -3.65 -3.44
C TRP A 452 -0.04 -3.20 -4.78
N VAL A 453 0.84 -2.96 -5.77
CA VAL A 453 0.48 -2.58 -7.14
C VAL A 453 -0.44 -3.62 -7.77
N SER A 454 -1.46 -3.18 -8.51
CA SER A 454 -2.49 -4.07 -9.06
C SER A 454 -3.08 -4.99 -7.97
N PRO A 455 -3.87 -4.46 -7.04
CA PRO A 455 -4.20 -5.14 -5.79
C PRO A 455 -5.02 -6.44 -5.94
N THR A 456 -5.44 -6.79 -7.16
CA THR A 456 -6.12 -8.05 -7.49
C THR A 456 -5.17 -9.13 -8.02
N ILE A 457 -3.88 -8.84 -8.19
CA ILE A 457 -2.88 -9.74 -8.77
C ILE A 457 -1.89 -10.20 -7.70
N ALA A 458 -1.91 -11.48 -7.37
CA ALA A 458 -1.14 -12.04 -6.24
C ALA A 458 0.38 -11.89 -6.39
N ARG A 459 0.91 -12.10 -7.61
CA ARG A 459 2.36 -12.02 -7.85
C ARG A 459 2.92 -10.62 -7.68
N ASP A 460 2.08 -9.57 -7.81
CA ASP A 460 2.52 -8.18 -7.89
C ASP A 460 2.95 -7.62 -6.52
N VAL A 461 2.74 -8.37 -5.42
CA VAL A 461 3.39 -8.10 -4.12
C VAL A 461 4.92 -8.02 -4.25
N ARG A 462 5.53 -8.85 -5.11
CA ARG A 462 6.98 -8.85 -5.36
C ARG A 462 7.48 -7.60 -6.11
N LEU A 463 6.55 -6.89 -6.75
CA LEU A 463 6.82 -5.70 -7.55
C LEU A 463 6.56 -4.43 -6.73
N SER A 464 6.18 -4.54 -5.45
CA SER A 464 5.78 -3.37 -4.67
C SER A 464 6.86 -2.92 -3.69
N PRO A 465 7.26 -1.64 -3.68
CA PRO A 465 8.37 -1.15 -2.84
C PRO A 465 8.06 -1.24 -1.35
N ASP A 466 6.77 -1.18 -1.04
CA ASP A 466 6.23 -1.20 0.32
C ASP A 466 6.25 -2.58 0.96
N PHE A 467 6.71 -3.60 0.23
CA PHE A 467 6.80 -4.96 0.73
C PHE A 467 8.23 -5.46 0.64
N VAL A 468 8.65 -6.17 1.68
CA VAL A 468 9.98 -6.76 1.79
C VAL A 468 9.82 -8.26 1.80
N ARG A 469 10.61 -8.96 0.97
CA ARG A 469 10.70 -10.41 1.02
C ARG A 469 11.49 -10.81 2.26
N ILE A 470 10.98 -11.79 3.01
CA ILE A 470 11.66 -12.39 4.16
C ILE A 470 12.01 -13.84 3.88
N GLU A 471 13.07 -14.33 4.52
CA GLU A 471 13.56 -15.70 4.31
C GLU A 471 12.73 -16.74 5.06
N LYS A 472 12.34 -16.42 6.30
CA LYS A 472 11.53 -17.29 7.16
C LYS A 472 10.14 -16.70 7.35
N PRO A 473 9.08 -17.51 7.38
CA PRO A 473 7.75 -17.01 7.64
C PRO A 473 7.66 -16.41 9.04
N VAL A 474 6.78 -15.43 9.21
CA VAL A 474 6.32 -14.96 10.52
C VAL A 474 4.80 -15.00 10.52
N TRP A 475 4.18 -15.09 11.70
CA TRP A 475 2.73 -15.12 11.80
C TRP A 475 2.10 -13.89 11.12
N GLY A 476 1.15 -14.16 10.23
CA GLY A 476 0.47 -13.17 9.41
C GLY A 476 1.24 -12.65 8.20
N CYS A 477 2.48 -13.10 7.92
CA CYS A 477 3.16 -12.63 6.72
C CYS A 477 2.38 -12.97 5.45
N ILE A 478 2.45 -12.10 4.45
CA ILE A 478 1.82 -12.33 3.15
C ILE A 478 2.59 -13.45 2.45
N VAL A 479 1.89 -14.45 1.97
CA VAL A 479 2.47 -15.56 1.20
C VAL A 479 2.01 -15.46 -0.24
N TYR A 480 2.95 -15.24 -1.14
CA TYR A 480 2.73 -15.45 -2.57
C TYR A 480 3.10 -16.89 -2.91
N LEU A 481 2.17 -17.60 -3.54
CA LEU A 481 2.39 -18.93 -4.11
C LEU A 481 2.58 -18.81 -5.62
N SER A 482 3.57 -19.52 -6.17
CA SER A 482 3.88 -19.49 -7.62
C SER A 482 2.73 -19.88 -8.54
N ILE A 483 1.69 -20.54 -7.99
CA ILE A 483 0.40 -20.81 -8.64
C ILE A 483 -0.51 -19.58 -8.78
N SER A 484 0.03 -18.36 -8.66
CA SER A 484 -0.71 -17.09 -8.72
C SER A 484 -1.77 -16.94 -7.62
N HIS A 485 -1.40 -17.29 -6.40
CA HIS A 485 -2.28 -17.21 -5.23
C HIS A 485 -1.64 -16.43 -4.07
N ALA A 486 -2.45 -15.75 -3.27
CA ALA A 486 -2.03 -14.99 -2.09
C ALA A 486 -2.83 -15.43 -0.86
N THR A 487 -2.15 -15.57 0.28
CA THR A 487 -2.76 -15.93 1.57
C THR A 487 -1.90 -15.36 2.71
N PHE A 488 -2.38 -15.35 3.95
CA PHE A 488 -1.57 -15.02 5.12
C PHE A 488 -1.07 -16.28 5.81
N PHE A 489 0.20 -16.30 6.20
CA PHE A 489 0.79 -17.42 6.92
C PHE A 489 0.21 -17.49 8.34
N TYR A 490 -0.46 -18.59 8.69
CA TYR A 490 -1.02 -18.80 10.03
C TYR A 490 -0.12 -19.66 10.93
N GLY A 491 0.50 -20.70 10.37
CA GLY A 491 1.36 -21.62 11.12
C GLY A 491 1.75 -22.84 10.30
N TYR A 492 2.50 -23.77 10.88
CA TYR A 492 2.84 -25.02 10.20
C TYR A 492 1.66 -26.01 10.23
N ALA A 493 1.52 -26.82 9.19
CA ALA A 493 0.50 -27.88 9.17
C ALA A 493 1.00 -29.09 9.98
N LYS A 494 0.31 -29.42 11.08
CA LYS A 494 0.67 -30.52 12.00
C LYS A 494 0.69 -31.88 11.30
N ASN A 495 -0.28 -32.12 10.43
CA ASN A 495 -0.53 -33.43 9.81
C ASN A 495 -0.13 -33.53 8.33
N ILE A 496 0.51 -32.49 7.77
CA ILE A 496 0.95 -32.47 6.36
C ILE A 496 2.38 -31.93 6.30
N LYS A 497 3.35 -32.84 6.28
CA LYS A 497 4.78 -32.49 6.32
C LYS A 497 5.15 -31.59 5.15
N GLY A 498 5.89 -30.51 5.42
CA GLY A 498 6.33 -29.56 4.40
C GLY A 498 5.27 -28.53 4.00
N ASN A 499 4.09 -28.54 4.64
CA ASN A 499 3.04 -27.56 4.41
C ASN A 499 2.91 -26.56 5.56
N PHE A 500 2.43 -25.38 5.21
CA PHE A 500 1.92 -24.39 6.14
C PHE A 500 0.41 -24.24 5.99
N ILE A 501 -0.23 -23.63 6.97
CA ILE A 501 -1.65 -23.25 6.94
C ILE A 501 -1.72 -21.78 6.55
N GLY A 502 -2.39 -21.51 5.44
CA GLY A 502 -2.73 -20.17 4.99
C GLY A 502 -4.14 -19.78 5.40
N LEU A 503 -4.33 -18.55 5.87
CA LEU A 503 -5.63 -17.89 6.02
C LEU A 503 -5.88 -17.01 4.80
N GLY A 504 -6.96 -17.23 4.07
CA GLY A 504 -7.24 -16.43 2.88
C GLY A 504 -8.56 -16.77 2.23
N GLY A 505 -8.84 -16.06 1.14
CA GLY A 505 -10.02 -16.26 0.32
C GLY A 505 -9.70 -16.83 -1.07
N ASN A 506 -10.75 -17.24 -1.78
CA ASN A 506 -10.79 -17.79 -3.15
C ASN A 506 -10.56 -19.30 -3.27
N GLN A 507 -9.92 -19.94 -2.29
CA GLN A 507 -9.80 -21.39 -2.26
C GLN A 507 -11.17 -21.98 -1.88
N THR A 508 -11.60 -23.01 -2.62
CA THR A 508 -12.96 -23.59 -2.49
C THR A 508 -14.09 -22.54 -2.55
N HIS A 509 -13.84 -21.38 -3.17
CA HIS A 509 -14.78 -20.26 -3.25
C HIS A 509 -15.20 -19.66 -1.89
N THR A 510 -14.41 -19.76 -0.82
CA THR A 510 -14.75 -19.19 0.50
C THR A 510 -13.52 -18.57 1.18
N ILE A 511 -13.69 -18.05 2.40
CA ILE A 511 -12.58 -17.68 3.30
C ILE A 511 -12.37 -18.85 4.26
N ASN A 512 -11.16 -19.43 4.28
CA ASN A 512 -10.86 -20.56 5.15
C ASN A 512 -9.37 -20.66 5.52
N PHE A 513 -9.10 -21.59 6.44
CA PHE A 513 -7.75 -22.12 6.62
C PHE A 513 -7.50 -23.25 5.62
N SER A 514 -6.43 -23.11 4.83
CA SER A 514 -6.07 -24.07 3.78
C SER A 514 -4.59 -24.47 3.89
N PRO A 515 -4.24 -25.75 3.68
CA PRO A 515 -2.84 -26.18 3.69
C PRO A 515 -2.16 -25.92 2.33
N PHE A 516 -0.93 -25.41 2.35
CA PHE A 516 -0.12 -25.15 1.15
C PHE A 516 1.31 -25.62 1.33
N SER A 517 1.95 -26.06 0.24
CA SER A 517 3.36 -26.45 0.27
C SER A 517 4.29 -25.25 0.50
N LEU A 518 5.25 -25.40 1.41
CA LEU A 518 6.34 -24.44 1.61
C LEU A 518 7.24 -24.31 0.37
N SER A 519 7.32 -25.34 -0.48
CA SER A 519 8.22 -25.36 -1.65
C SER A 519 7.84 -24.35 -2.75
N ILE A 520 6.61 -23.86 -2.74
CA ILE A 520 6.09 -22.89 -3.71
C ILE A 520 5.85 -21.50 -3.10
N ALA A 521 6.21 -21.33 -1.82
CA ALA A 521 5.91 -20.14 -1.04
C ALA A 521 7.02 -19.09 -1.11
N SER A 522 6.63 -17.83 -1.15
CA SER A 522 7.49 -16.67 -0.92
C SER A 522 6.83 -15.74 0.08
N PHE A 523 7.57 -15.36 1.12
CA PHE A 523 7.05 -14.61 2.27
C PHE A 523 7.37 -13.13 2.14
N TYR A 524 6.38 -12.29 2.45
CA TYR A 524 6.48 -10.84 2.38
C TYR A 524 5.87 -10.18 3.61
N LEU A 525 6.45 -9.05 4.00
CA LEU A 525 5.90 -8.16 5.02
C LEU A 525 5.80 -6.73 4.49
N PRO A 526 4.82 -5.94 4.95
CA PRO A 526 4.88 -4.51 4.76
C PRO A 526 6.17 -3.95 5.37
N ARG A 527 6.85 -3.05 4.66
CA ARG A 527 8.12 -2.46 5.08
C ARG A 527 8.00 -1.74 6.42
N GLN A 528 6.86 -1.12 6.68
CA GLN A 528 6.56 -0.48 7.97
C GLN A 528 6.53 -1.47 9.14
N TYR A 529 6.27 -2.76 8.88
CA TYR A 529 6.16 -3.79 9.91
C TYR A 529 7.48 -4.54 10.16
N VAL A 530 8.47 -4.43 9.28
CA VAL A 530 9.74 -5.15 9.43
C VAL A 530 10.53 -4.55 10.59
N ASN A 531 10.54 -5.24 11.73
CA ASN A 531 11.35 -4.92 12.90
C ASN A 531 12.15 -6.17 13.33
N GLU A 532 13.39 -5.97 13.77
CA GLU A 532 14.35 -7.02 14.17
C GLU A 532 13.80 -7.94 15.28
N HIS A 533 12.85 -7.45 16.09
CA HIS A 533 12.23 -8.21 17.17
C HIS A 533 11.20 -9.27 16.74
N ARG A 534 10.94 -9.44 15.44
CA ARG A 534 9.95 -10.42 14.94
C ARG A 534 10.54 -11.80 14.66
N GLU A 535 11.86 -11.95 14.64
CA GLU A 535 12.52 -13.22 14.34
C GLU A 535 12.49 -14.25 15.50
N SER A 536 12.12 -13.83 16.72
CA SER A 536 12.23 -14.64 17.94
C SER A 536 10.95 -15.36 18.37
N LYS A 537 9.79 -15.10 17.76
CA LYS A 537 8.52 -15.74 18.17
C LYS A 537 8.38 -17.16 17.61
N LYS A 538 8.08 -18.12 18.50
CA LYS A 538 7.85 -19.53 18.13
C LYS A 538 6.57 -19.66 17.30
N ILE A 539 6.70 -20.21 16.10
CA ILE A 539 5.56 -20.47 15.21
C ILE A 539 4.90 -21.79 15.60
N GLY A 540 3.59 -21.76 15.82
CA GLY A 540 2.80 -22.94 16.15
C GLY A 540 2.58 -23.90 14.97
N SER A 541 2.14 -25.12 15.29
CA SER A 541 1.71 -26.13 14.32
C SER A 541 0.29 -26.57 14.62
N TYR A 542 -0.60 -26.51 13.62
CA TYR A 542 -2.04 -26.69 13.81
C TYR A 542 -2.63 -27.76 12.90
N ASP A 543 -3.75 -28.36 13.30
CA ASP A 543 -4.57 -29.19 12.41
C ASP A 543 -5.58 -28.32 11.66
N VAL A 544 -5.55 -28.38 10.32
CA VAL A 544 -6.40 -27.53 9.48
C VAL A 544 -7.89 -27.86 9.57
N LYS A 545 -8.25 -29.12 9.85
CA LYS A 545 -9.65 -29.53 10.03
C LYS A 545 -10.18 -29.07 11.38
N GLU A 546 -9.34 -29.10 12.41
CA GLU A 546 -9.66 -28.57 13.73
C GLU A 546 -9.86 -27.06 13.71
N LEU A 547 -8.94 -26.32 13.08
CA LEU A 547 -9.07 -24.87 12.92
C LEU A 547 -10.40 -24.47 12.27
N ASN A 548 -10.76 -25.06 11.14
CA ASN A 548 -12.03 -24.74 10.47
C ASN A 548 -13.25 -25.18 11.32
N ARG A 549 -13.19 -26.33 12.01
CA ARG A 549 -14.29 -26.76 12.92
C ARG A 549 -14.55 -25.80 14.07
N LEU A 550 -13.52 -25.12 14.57
CA LEU A 550 -13.67 -24.20 15.70
C LEU A 550 -14.35 -22.90 15.31
N VAL A 551 -14.21 -22.46 14.05
CA VAL A 551 -14.93 -21.29 13.54
C VAL A 551 -16.45 -21.54 13.58
N LEU A 552 -16.90 -22.79 13.43
CA LEU A 552 -18.32 -23.17 13.49
C LEU A 552 -18.94 -23.19 14.91
N ARG A 553 -18.13 -23.09 15.97
CA ARG A 553 -18.62 -23.20 17.36
C ARG A 553 -19.00 -21.86 18.01
N LYS A 554 -18.89 -20.75 17.29
CA LYS A 554 -19.28 -19.40 17.72
C LYS A 554 -20.23 -18.80 16.71
#